data_AF-H5V3V4-F1
#
_entry.id   AF-H5V3V4-F1
#
_cell.length_a   1.000
_cell.length_b   1.000
_cell.length_c   1.000
_cell.angle_alpha   90.00
_cell.angle_beta   90.00
_cell.angle_gamma   90.00
#
_symmetry.space_group_name_H-M   'P 1'
#
loop_
_entity.id
_entity.type
_entity.pdbx_description
1 polymer ?
#
loop_
_entity_poly.entity_id
_entity_poly.type
_entity_poly.pdbx_seq_one_letter_code
_entity_poly.pdbx_strand_id
1 'polypeptide(L)'
;MKKLLLTALLPVAFWSGMVNSALTLNADRIVYNEKDGDASITVHSDESRAYLIQTWLDSGDSTAKVHLPFVVTPPLFRLAPKSDNVIRVMYLGNGLPTDKETLLWLDVKGVPGLNDEESQVQNRMVLAINNRIKFFFRPAGLKGDAGEAIKNAHWTHAGNTVTVENNSPFNLVLSKIDIDKELIKVSVIDNNTVIPPFGKKSYTLKHTPQSGAEVQWEAINDFGGTTKTYSQHLD
;
A
#
# COMPACT_ATOMS: atom_id res chain seq x y z
N MET A 1 67.54 -4.91 -12.20
CA MET A 1 67.34 -4.97 -10.74
C MET A 1 66.13 -4.08 -10.42
N LYS A 2 64.92 -4.64 -10.47
CA LYS A 2 64.06 -5.06 -9.33
C LYS A 2 63.65 -3.91 -8.38
N LYS A 3 62.30 -3.75 -8.28
CA LYS A 3 61.48 -3.14 -7.20
C LYS A 3 61.23 -1.62 -7.37
N LEU A 4 60.04 -1.06 -7.17
CA LEU A 4 58.80 -1.52 -6.51
C LEU A 4 57.65 -0.63 -7.06
N LEU A 5 56.68 -1.18 -7.81
CA LEU A 5 55.44 -0.47 -8.15
C LEU A 5 54.47 -0.68 -6.99
N LEU A 6 54.28 0.37 -6.18
CA LEU A 6 53.40 0.37 -5.03
C LEU A 6 51.96 0.54 -5.53
N THR A 7 51.26 -0.57 -5.74
CA THR A 7 49.83 -0.57 -6.07
C THR A 7 49.05 -0.16 -4.82
N ALA A 8 48.62 1.11 -4.76
CA ALA A 8 47.70 1.59 -3.74
C ALA A 8 46.31 0.98 -4.00
N LEU A 9 45.95 -0.04 -3.22
CA LEU A 9 44.60 -0.59 -3.18
C LEU A 9 43.70 0.46 -2.48
N LEU A 10 42.93 1.22 -3.24
CA LEU A 10 41.91 2.13 -2.70
C LEU A 10 40.75 1.27 -2.16
N PRO A 11 40.44 1.29 -0.84
CA PRO A 11 39.22 0.67 -0.37
C PRO A 11 38.05 1.56 -0.80
N VAL A 12 37.27 1.09 -1.78
CA VAL A 12 35.97 1.67 -2.11
C VAL A 12 35.06 1.41 -0.92
N ALA A 13 35.05 2.35 0.02
CA ALA A 13 34.07 2.38 1.09
C ALA A 13 32.69 2.56 0.44
N PHE A 14 31.90 1.51 0.45
CA PHE A 14 30.46 1.60 0.22
C PHE A 14 29.88 2.47 1.34
N TRP A 15 29.80 3.78 1.11
CA TRP A 15 28.92 4.65 1.88
C TRP A 15 27.49 4.24 1.54
N SER A 16 26.94 3.29 2.30
CA SER A 16 25.50 3.16 2.43
C SER A 16 25.00 4.45 3.07
N GLY A 17 24.34 5.29 2.26
CA GLY A 17 23.66 6.47 2.79
C GLY A 17 22.64 6.03 3.84
N MET A 18 22.67 6.66 5.02
CA MET A 18 21.61 6.51 6.00
C MET A 18 20.34 7.08 5.40
N VAL A 19 19.42 6.20 4.98
CA VAL A 19 18.07 6.59 4.61
C VAL A 19 17.35 6.93 5.91
N ASN A 20 17.17 8.22 6.17
CA ASN A 20 16.37 8.69 7.29
C ASN A 20 14.92 8.83 6.79
N SER A 21 14.00 8.08 7.37
CA SER A 21 12.57 8.28 7.16
C SER A 21 12.03 9.14 8.29
N ALA A 22 11.31 10.21 7.93
CA ALA A 22 10.70 11.10 8.91
C ALA A 22 9.65 10.38 9.77
N LEU A 23 8.79 9.58 9.12
CA LEU A 23 7.73 8.81 9.77
C LEU A 23 7.56 7.46 9.08
N THR A 24 7.56 6.39 9.86
CA THR A 24 7.34 5.03 9.38
C THR A 24 6.09 4.44 10.03
N LEU A 25 5.43 3.57 9.28
CA LEU A 25 4.34 2.73 9.77
C LEU A 25 4.84 1.29 9.82
N ASN A 26 4.39 0.52 10.80
CA ASN A 26 4.80 -0.88 10.94
C ASN A 26 4.13 -1.84 9.95
N ALA A 27 3.26 -1.35 9.07
CA ALA A 27 2.61 -2.12 8.00
C ALA A 27 2.30 -1.26 6.76
N ASP A 28 2.22 -1.89 5.59
CA ASP A 28 1.86 -1.26 4.30
C ASP A 28 0.35 -1.24 4.03
N ARG A 29 -0.42 -1.96 4.86
CA ARG A 29 -1.88 -2.11 4.82
C ARG A 29 -2.40 -2.55 6.17
N ILE A 30 -3.71 -2.38 6.37
CA ILE A 30 -4.44 -2.93 7.51
C ILE A 30 -5.61 -3.75 7.00
N VAL A 31 -5.79 -4.95 7.55
CA VAL A 31 -7.02 -5.74 7.42
C VAL A 31 -7.77 -5.65 8.74
N TYR A 32 -8.94 -5.02 8.73
CA TYR A 32 -9.86 -4.98 9.86
C TYR A 32 -10.83 -6.14 9.72
N ASN A 33 -10.66 -7.18 10.54
CA ASN A 33 -11.66 -8.24 10.64
C ASN A 33 -12.76 -7.79 11.59
N GLU A 34 -14.01 -7.78 11.14
CA GLU A 34 -15.15 -7.36 11.96
C GLU A 34 -15.28 -8.14 13.28
N LYS A 35 -14.84 -9.41 13.28
CA LYS A 35 -14.85 -10.27 14.49
C LYS A 35 -13.89 -9.81 15.59
N ASP A 36 -12.82 -9.09 15.23
CA ASP A 36 -11.79 -8.68 16.18
C ASP A 36 -12.17 -7.39 16.92
N GLY A 37 -13.12 -6.62 16.37
CA GLY A 37 -13.67 -5.40 16.99
C GLY A 37 -12.79 -4.16 16.84
N ASP A 38 -11.48 -4.31 16.65
CA ASP A 38 -10.57 -3.22 16.32
C ASP A 38 -9.38 -3.65 15.47
N ALA A 39 -8.71 -2.67 14.86
CA ALA A 39 -7.39 -2.86 14.25
C ALA A 39 -6.47 -1.72 14.63
N SER A 40 -5.17 -1.99 14.71
CA SER A 40 -4.18 -1.00 15.14
C SER A 40 -2.96 -0.94 14.22
N ILE A 41 -2.36 0.24 14.14
CA ILE A 41 -1.08 0.47 13.46
C ILE A 41 -0.19 1.35 14.32
N THR A 42 1.11 1.09 14.30
CA THR A 42 2.09 1.90 15.01
C THR A 42 2.73 2.87 14.05
N VAL A 43 2.75 4.14 14.43
CA VAL A 43 3.58 5.16 13.79
C VAL A 43 4.83 5.40 14.61
N HIS A 44 5.97 5.42 13.94
CA HIS A 44 7.29 5.59 14.51
C HIS A 44 8.02 6.78 13.86
N SER A 45 8.88 7.45 14.63
CA SER A 45 9.87 8.39 14.10
C SER A 45 11.19 8.22 14.82
N ASP A 46 12.27 8.08 14.05
CA ASP A 46 13.66 8.10 14.56
C ASP A 46 14.22 9.53 14.67
N GLU A 47 13.45 10.55 14.27
CA GLU A 47 13.94 11.93 14.28
C GLU A 47 14.02 12.51 15.70
N SER A 48 14.95 13.45 15.87
CA SER A 48 15.16 14.19 17.12
C SER A 48 14.16 15.34 17.32
N ARG A 49 13.15 15.46 16.44
CA ARG A 49 12.09 16.46 16.51
C ARG A 49 10.73 15.82 16.79
N ALA A 50 9.81 16.60 17.34
CA ALA A 50 8.43 16.16 17.54
C ALA A 50 7.61 16.32 16.25
N TYR A 51 6.53 15.57 16.12
CA TYR A 51 5.56 15.71 15.03
C TYR A 51 4.16 15.95 15.58
N LEU A 52 3.38 16.78 14.88
CA LEU A 52 1.94 16.75 14.99
C LEU A 52 1.42 15.71 14.00
N ILE A 53 0.80 14.65 14.51
CA ILE A 53 0.22 13.56 13.73
C ILE A 53 -1.29 13.74 13.66
N GLN A 54 -1.82 13.73 12.45
CA GLN A 54 -3.25 13.69 12.16
C GLN A 54 -3.60 12.39 11.45
N THR A 55 -4.68 11.72 11.86
CA THR A 55 -5.08 10.42 11.31
C THR A 55 -6.56 10.41 10.95
N TRP A 56 -6.90 9.87 9.79
CA TRP A 56 -8.29 9.69 9.36
C TRP A 56 -8.41 8.55 8.34
N LEU A 57 -9.65 8.09 8.11
CA LEU A 57 -9.97 7.20 7.02
C LEU A 57 -10.66 7.98 5.89
N ASP A 58 -10.44 7.56 4.64
CA ASP A 58 -11.24 7.98 3.49
C ASP A 58 -11.61 6.82 2.55
N SER A 59 -12.53 7.09 1.61
CA SER A 59 -13.11 6.10 0.70
C SER A 59 -12.34 5.92 -0.62
N GLY A 60 -11.16 6.50 -0.77
CA GLY A 60 -10.37 6.49 -2.01
C GLY A 60 -10.54 7.72 -2.90
N ASP A 61 -11.59 8.51 -2.66
CA ASP A 61 -11.79 9.82 -3.29
C ASP A 61 -11.67 10.90 -2.22
N SER A 62 -10.51 11.55 -2.17
CA SER A 62 -10.22 12.62 -1.20
C SER A 62 -11.07 13.88 -1.40
N THR A 63 -11.81 13.99 -2.51
CA THR A 63 -12.75 15.09 -2.77
C THR A 63 -14.16 14.80 -2.26
N ALA A 64 -14.52 13.53 -2.09
CA ALA A 64 -15.81 13.11 -1.57
C ALA A 64 -15.80 13.11 -0.04
N LYS A 65 -16.60 13.98 0.59
CA LYS A 65 -16.85 13.91 2.04
C LYS A 65 -17.80 12.76 2.34
N VAL A 66 -17.25 11.56 2.46
CA VAL A 66 -17.99 10.38 2.89
C VAL A 66 -17.90 10.24 4.40
N HIS A 67 -19.04 10.22 5.08
CA HIS A 67 -19.09 9.84 6.49
C HIS A 67 -18.87 8.33 6.59
N LEU A 68 -17.66 7.94 6.95
CA LEU A 68 -17.31 6.55 7.19
C LEU A 68 -17.70 6.14 8.61
N PRO A 69 -18.25 4.93 8.81
CA PRO A 69 -18.70 4.44 10.11
C PRO A 69 -17.53 3.94 10.97
N PHE A 70 -16.46 4.72 11.07
CA PHE A 70 -15.26 4.37 11.82
C PHE A 70 -14.79 5.51 12.71
N VAL A 71 -14.14 5.14 13.80
CA VAL A 71 -13.42 6.05 14.69
C VAL A 71 -11.94 5.70 14.64
N VAL A 72 -11.11 6.68 14.29
CA VAL A 72 -9.65 6.58 14.34
C VAL A 72 -9.16 7.34 15.57
N THR A 73 -8.44 6.66 16.46
CA THR A 73 -8.00 7.21 17.74
C THR A 73 -6.51 6.99 17.95
N PRO A 74 -5.75 8.01 18.37
CA PRO A 74 -6.14 9.43 18.46
C PRO A 74 -6.18 10.11 17.08
N PRO A 75 -7.19 10.95 16.76
CA PRO A 75 -7.30 11.60 15.45
C PRO A 75 -6.28 12.72 15.23
N LEU A 76 -5.74 13.29 16.33
CA LEU A 76 -4.72 14.32 16.33
C LEU A 76 -3.90 14.20 17.62
N PHE A 77 -2.58 14.11 17.51
CA PHE A 77 -1.70 14.01 18.68
C PHE A 77 -0.28 14.47 18.38
N ARG A 78 0.48 14.78 19.43
CA ARG A 78 1.92 15.06 19.33
C ARG A 78 2.71 13.76 19.50
N LEU A 79 3.45 13.35 18.49
CA LEU A 79 4.48 12.32 18.58
C LEU A 79 5.77 12.94 19.13
N ALA A 80 6.33 12.36 20.19
CA ALA A 80 7.57 12.85 20.77
C ALA A 80 8.78 12.50 19.88
N PRO A 81 9.93 13.17 20.04
CA PRO A 81 11.16 12.75 19.38
C PRO A 81 11.50 11.29 19.69
N LYS A 82 12.00 10.55 18.69
CA LYS A 82 12.46 9.15 18.85
C LYS A 82 11.44 8.26 19.56
N SER A 83 10.19 8.31 19.12
CA SER A 83 9.09 7.63 19.81
C SER A 83 8.09 7.01 18.85
N ASP A 84 7.27 6.15 19.43
CA ASP A 84 6.18 5.43 18.80
C ASP A 84 4.85 5.85 19.41
N ASN A 85 3.79 5.76 18.60
CA ASN A 85 2.44 5.77 19.14
C ASN A 85 1.53 4.80 18.35
N VAL A 86 0.54 4.24 19.04
CA VAL A 86 -0.43 3.32 18.45
C VAL A 86 -1.68 4.08 18.04
N ILE A 87 -2.08 3.90 16.79
CA ILE A 87 -3.33 4.38 16.22
C ILE A 87 -4.28 3.19 16.18
N ARG A 88 -5.49 3.35 16.73
CA ARG A 88 -6.54 2.33 16.75
C ARG A 88 -7.72 2.77 15.90
N VAL A 89 -8.27 1.84 15.14
CA VAL A 89 -9.47 2.02 14.31
C VAL A 89 -10.57 1.11 14.85
N MET A 90 -11.78 1.65 15.03
CA MET A 90 -12.95 0.90 15.48
C MET A 90 -14.13 1.15 14.54
N TYR A 91 -14.86 0.10 14.19
CA TYR A 91 -16.09 0.17 13.39
C TYR A 91 -17.29 0.49 14.29
N LEU A 92 -18.20 1.34 13.80
CA LEU A 92 -19.42 1.74 14.52
C LEU A 92 -20.60 0.76 14.33
N GLY A 93 -20.41 -0.30 13.54
CA GLY A 93 -21.38 -1.40 13.44
C GLY A 93 -22.48 -1.23 12.40
N ASN A 94 -22.41 -0.23 11.51
CA ASN A 94 -23.39 -0.04 10.44
C ASN A 94 -22.80 0.57 9.16
N GLY A 95 -23.55 0.52 8.06
CA GLY A 95 -23.27 1.31 6.86
C GLY A 95 -22.29 0.70 5.86
N LEU A 96 -21.77 -0.50 6.12
CA LEU A 96 -20.91 -1.24 5.17
C LEU A 96 -21.55 -2.54 4.68
N PRO A 97 -21.20 -2.99 3.45
CA PRO A 97 -21.58 -4.31 2.95
C PRO A 97 -21.12 -5.43 3.89
N THR A 98 -21.94 -6.47 4.04
CA THR A 98 -21.65 -7.65 4.86
C THR A 98 -21.26 -8.89 4.05
N ASP A 99 -21.39 -8.82 2.72
CA ASP A 99 -21.20 -9.92 1.77
C ASP A 99 -19.88 -9.84 0.99
N LYS A 100 -19.12 -8.75 1.18
CA LYS A 100 -17.82 -8.52 0.53
C LYS A 100 -16.95 -7.56 1.32
N GLU A 101 -15.65 -7.60 1.04
CA GLU A 101 -14.71 -6.63 1.58
C GLU A 101 -14.97 -5.21 1.05
N THR A 102 -14.64 -4.22 1.88
CA THR A 102 -14.63 -2.81 1.49
C THR A 102 -13.21 -2.26 1.58
N LEU A 103 -12.71 -1.69 0.48
CA LEU A 103 -11.44 -0.97 0.45
C LEU A 103 -11.65 0.49 0.86
N LEU A 104 -10.92 0.92 1.87
CA LEU A 104 -10.76 2.28 2.36
C LEU A 104 -9.26 2.62 2.41
N TRP A 105 -8.93 3.83 2.83
CA TRP A 105 -7.55 4.28 3.01
C TRP A 105 -7.38 4.90 4.38
N LEU A 106 -6.29 4.52 5.07
CA LEU A 106 -5.84 5.19 6.28
C LEU A 106 -4.76 6.19 5.89
N ASP A 107 -4.99 7.45 6.23
CA ASP A 107 -4.03 8.53 6.10
C ASP A 107 -3.43 8.85 7.47
N VAL A 108 -2.10 8.93 7.51
CA VAL A 108 -1.30 9.34 8.67
C VAL A 108 -0.41 10.50 8.23
N LYS A 109 -0.87 11.71 8.53
CA LYS A 109 -0.17 12.94 8.18
C LYS A 109 0.69 13.43 9.34
N GLY A 110 1.98 13.60 9.07
CA GLY A 110 2.91 14.21 9.99
C GLY A 110 3.32 15.61 9.56
N VAL A 111 3.20 16.54 10.50
CA VAL A 111 3.75 17.90 10.37
C VAL A 111 4.93 18.02 11.34
N PRO A 112 6.17 18.24 10.86
CA PRO A 112 7.32 18.37 11.74
C PRO A 112 7.20 19.63 12.61
N GLY A 113 7.46 19.48 13.91
CA GLY A 113 7.57 20.59 14.84
C GLY A 113 8.87 21.35 14.62
N LEU A 114 8.82 22.68 14.65
CA LEU A 114 9.97 23.55 14.44
C LEU A 114 10.80 23.68 15.73
N ASN A 115 12.12 23.75 15.58
CA ASN A 115 13.01 24.18 16.66
C ASN A 115 13.08 25.72 16.74
N ASP A 116 13.77 26.24 17.76
CA ASP A 116 13.83 27.68 18.01
C ASP A 116 14.48 28.43 16.84
N GLU A 117 15.56 27.91 16.27
CA GLU A 117 16.26 28.52 15.13
C GLU A 117 15.38 28.57 13.88
N GLU A 118 14.74 27.45 13.52
CA GLU A 118 13.81 27.34 12.39
C GLU A 118 12.58 28.24 12.56
N SER A 119 12.15 28.45 13.80
CA SER A 119 11.00 29.31 14.11
C SER A 119 11.27 30.79 13.83
N GLN A 120 12.53 31.24 13.96
CA GLN A 120 12.94 32.62 13.66
C GLN A 120 13.11 32.90 12.16
N VAL A 121 13.16 31.87 11.31
CA VAL A 121 13.27 32.05 9.86
C VAL A 121 11.94 32.54 9.30
N GLN A 122 11.92 33.77 8.77
CA GLN A 122 10.72 34.40 8.19
C GLN A 122 10.25 33.69 6.91
N ASN A 123 11.18 33.32 6.03
CA ASN A 123 10.89 32.64 4.77
C ASN A 123 11.28 31.18 4.88
N ARG A 124 10.33 30.32 5.26
CA ARG A 124 10.56 28.89 5.42
C ARG A 124 9.53 28.05 4.69
N MET A 125 9.97 26.89 4.24
CA MET A 125 9.11 25.84 3.68
C MET A 125 9.07 24.67 4.66
N VAL A 126 7.86 24.26 5.05
CA VAL A 126 7.64 23.09 5.91
C VAL A 126 6.99 22.01 5.08
N LEU A 127 7.66 20.86 4.98
CA LEU A 127 7.12 19.70 4.27
C LEU A 127 6.36 18.80 5.26
N ALA A 128 5.06 18.70 5.07
CA ALA A 128 4.24 17.71 5.75
C ALA A 128 4.14 16.45 4.89
N ILE A 129 4.38 15.28 5.50
CA ILE A 129 4.30 13.99 4.82
C ILE A 129 2.98 13.32 5.18
N ASN A 130 2.26 12.83 4.18
CA ASN A 130 1.06 12.03 4.39
C ASN A 130 1.31 10.59 3.94
N ASN A 131 1.39 9.67 4.89
CA ASN A 131 1.48 8.25 4.62
C ASN A 131 0.07 7.70 4.42
N ARG A 132 -0.23 7.23 3.21
CA ARG A 132 -1.54 6.70 2.84
C ARG A 132 -1.44 5.21 2.54
N ILE A 133 -2.15 4.39 3.31
CA ILE A 133 -2.11 2.93 3.19
C ILE A 133 -3.51 2.35 3.01
N LYS A 134 -3.59 1.16 2.39
CA LYS A 134 -4.86 0.47 2.17
C LYS A 134 -5.43 -0.02 3.50
N PHE A 135 -6.73 0.18 3.70
CA PHE A 135 -7.47 -0.33 4.83
C PHE A 135 -8.61 -1.20 4.31
N PHE A 136 -8.55 -2.51 4.56
CA PHE A 136 -9.58 -3.46 4.14
C PHE A 136 -10.51 -3.76 5.30
N PHE A 137 -11.78 -3.37 5.19
CA PHE A 137 -12.82 -3.86 6.08
C PHE A 137 -13.30 -5.22 5.59
N ARG A 138 -13.16 -6.23 6.44
CA ARG A 138 -13.55 -7.62 6.17
C ARG A 138 -14.71 -8.03 7.09
N PRO A 139 -15.95 -8.10 6.55
CA PRO A 139 -17.10 -8.56 7.31
C PRO A 139 -16.92 -9.96 7.89
N ALA A 140 -17.59 -10.20 9.01
CA ALA A 140 -17.65 -11.52 9.62
C ALA A 140 -18.42 -12.49 8.71
N GLY A 141 -17.84 -13.67 8.45
CA GLY A 141 -18.54 -14.74 7.75
C GLY A 141 -18.28 -14.81 6.24
N LEU A 142 -17.40 -13.96 5.69
CA LEU A 142 -16.86 -14.19 4.36
C LEU A 142 -16.17 -15.56 4.30
N LYS A 143 -16.47 -16.31 3.24
CA LYS A 143 -15.89 -17.63 3.00
C LYS A 143 -14.65 -17.50 2.12
N GLY A 144 -13.62 -18.29 2.43
CA GLY A 144 -12.36 -18.33 1.69
C GLY A 144 -11.26 -17.52 2.36
N ASP A 145 -10.15 -17.39 1.64
CA ASP A 145 -8.95 -16.68 2.07
C ASP A 145 -8.53 -15.72 0.96
N ALA A 146 -8.16 -14.48 1.31
CA ALA A 146 -7.79 -13.46 0.34
C ALA A 146 -6.49 -13.82 -0.42
N GLY A 147 -5.55 -14.48 0.26
CA GLY A 147 -4.30 -14.97 -0.32
C GLY A 147 -4.48 -16.15 -1.28
N GLU A 148 -5.55 -16.93 -1.14
CA GLU A 148 -5.95 -17.97 -2.11
C GLU A 148 -6.88 -17.42 -3.20
N ALA A 149 -7.68 -16.39 -2.91
CA ALA A 149 -8.62 -15.81 -3.87
C ALA A 149 -7.94 -15.35 -5.16
N ILE A 150 -6.72 -14.82 -5.05
CA ILE A 150 -5.91 -14.39 -6.20
C ILE A 150 -5.58 -15.51 -7.19
N LYS A 151 -5.47 -16.76 -6.72
CA LYS A 151 -5.21 -17.92 -7.59
C LYS A 151 -6.35 -18.14 -8.57
N ASN A 152 -7.57 -17.75 -8.19
CA ASN A 152 -8.78 -17.91 -8.98
C ASN A 152 -9.10 -16.68 -9.82
N ALA A 153 -8.19 -15.71 -9.92
CA ALA A 153 -8.31 -14.59 -10.86
C ALA A 153 -8.35 -15.14 -12.29
N HIS A 154 -9.36 -14.74 -13.05
CA HIS A 154 -9.57 -15.25 -14.40
C HIS A 154 -9.26 -14.18 -15.43
N TRP A 155 -8.41 -14.50 -16.39
CA TRP A 155 -7.95 -13.58 -17.42
C TRP A 155 -8.58 -13.92 -18.77
N THR A 156 -9.11 -12.91 -19.45
CA THR A 156 -9.66 -13.02 -20.81
C THR A 156 -9.12 -11.89 -21.67
N HIS A 157 -9.19 -12.03 -22.99
CA HIS A 157 -8.74 -10.98 -23.90
C HIS A 157 -9.75 -10.70 -25.02
N ALA A 158 -9.75 -9.46 -25.49
CA ALA A 158 -10.47 -9.03 -26.67
C ALA A 158 -9.64 -7.97 -27.40
N GLY A 159 -9.10 -8.33 -28.57
CA GLY A 159 -8.10 -7.50 -29.24
C GLY A 159 -6.86 -7.29 -28.35
N ASN A 160 -6.36 -6.07 -28.26
CA ASN A 160 -5.21 -5.73 -27.40
C ASN A 160 -5.58 -5.42 -25.93
N THR A 161 -6.82 -5.72 -25.51
CA THR A 161 -7.25 -5.48 -24.13
C THR A 161 -7.41 -6.80 -23.41
N VAL A 162 -6.71 -6.94 -22.28
CA VAL A 162 -6.79 -8.10 -21.40
C VAL A 162 -7.52 -7.69 -20.12
N THR A 163 -8.51 -8.48 -19.73
CA THR A 163 -9.35 -8.24 -18.55
C THR A 163 -9.16 -9.34 -17.53
N VAL A 164 -8.92 -8.95 -16.28
CA VAL A 164 -8.93 -9.83 -15.12
C VAL A 164 -10.26 -9.70 -14.39
N GLU A 165 -10.86 -10.84 -14.07
CA GLU A 165 -12.10 -10.96 -13.31
C GLU A 165 -11.83 -11.57 -11.94
N ASN A 166 -12.42 -10.96 -10.92
CA ASN A 166 -12.37 -11.41 -9.54
C ASN A 166 -13.74 -11.95 -9.14
N ASN A 167 -13.86 -13.27 -9.00
CA ASN A 167 -15.11 -13.93 -8.60
C ASN A 167 -15.23 -14.13 -7.07
N SER A 168 -14.32 -13.53 -6.29
CA SER A 168 -14.27 -13.68 -4.83
C SER A 168 -14.85 -12.44 -4.11
N PRO A 169 -15.23 -12.59 -2.82
CA PRO A 169 -15.66 -11.46 -1.99
C PRO A 169 -14.48 -10.60 -1.48
N PHE A 170 -13.23 -10.89 -1.88
CA PHE A 170 -12.03 -10.20 -1.41
C PHE A 170 -11.48 -9.24 -2.46
N ASN A 171 -10.79 -8.18 -2.04
CA ASN A 171 -10.01 -7.33 -2.92
C ASN A 171 -8.72 -8.04 -3.31
N LEU A 172 -8.45 -8.15 -4.62
CA LEU A 172 -7.20 -8.73 -5.10
C LEU A 172 -6.19 -7.60 -5.36
N VAL A 173 -5.02 -7.68 -4.74
CA VAL A 173 -3.98 -6.64 -4.86
C VAL A 173 -2.81 -7.16 -5.67
N LEU A 174 -2.75 -6.80 -6.96
CA LEU A 174 -1.67 -7.19 -7.87
C LEU A 174 -0.40 -6.39 -7.59
N SER A 175 0.73 -7.09 -7.47
CA SER A 175 2.08 -6.50 -7.35
C SER A 175 2.87 -6.59 -8.65
N LYS A 176 2.57 -7.56 -9.51
CA LYS A 176 3.22 -7.75 -10.79
C LYS A 176 2.26 -8.40 -11.77
N ILE A 177 2.32 -7.94 -13.01
CA ILE A 177 1.51 -8.48 -14.12
C ILE A 177 2.40 -8.47 -15.35
N ASP A 178 2.58 -9.63 -15.97
CA ASP A 178 3.25 -9.81 -17.25
C ASP A 178 2.25 -10.49 -18.19
N ILE A 179 1.99 -9.87 -19.33
CA ILE A 179 0.99 -10.35 -20.29
C ILE A 179 1.69 -10.46 -21.64
N ASP A 180 1.83 -11.68 -22.15
CA ASP A 180 2.48 -11.92 -23.43
C ASP A 180 3.84 -11.20 -23.56
N LYS A 181 4.68 -11.29 -22.51
CA LYS A 181 6.00 -10.66 -22.40
C LYS A 181 5.98 -9.13 -22.32
N GLU A 182 4.80 -8.52 -22.16
CA GLU A 182 4.66 -7.11 -21.81
C GLU A 182 4.43 -6.96 -20.31
N LEU A 183 5.44 -6.41 -19.61
CA LEU A 183 5.32 -6.08 -18.19
C LEU A 183 4.40 -4.86 -18.02
N ILE A 184 3.28 -5.05 -17.33
CA ILE A 184 2.34 -3.98 -17.04
C ILE A 184 2.84 -3.20 -15.83
N LYS A 185 2.92 -1.88 -16.00
CA LYS A 185 3.24 -0.97 -14.89
C LYS A 185 2.05 -0.90 -13.94
N VAL A 186 2.15 -1.59 -12.81
CA VAL A 186 1.20 -1.45 -11.70
C VAL A 186 1.49 -0.18 -10.90
N SER A 187 0.44 0.53 -10.52
CA SER A 187 0.51 1.83 -9.89
C SER A 187 -0.77 2.08 -9.08
N VAL A 188 -0.58 2.53 -7.84
CA VAL A 188 -1.70 2.98 -6.99
C VAL A 188 -2.33 4.24 -7.58
N ILE A 189 -1.53 5.13 -8.17
CA ILE A 189 -1.98 6.39 -8.78
C ILE A 189 -2.87 6.11 -9.99
N ASP A 190 -2.50 5.13 -10.82
CA ASP A 190 -3.29 4.74 -11.99
C ASP A 190 -4.48 3.84 -11.63
N ASN A 191 -4.69 3.60 -10.33
CA ASN A 191 -5.76 2.78 -9.77
C ASN A 191 -5.86 1.40 -10.43
N ASN A 192 -4.73 0.79 -10.80
CA ASN A 192 -4.71 -0.47 -11.56
C ASN A 192 -4.15 -1.66 -10.77
N THR A 193 -3.89 -1.48 -9.47
CA THR A 193 -3.36 -2.50 -8.58
C THR A 193 -4.43 -3.33 -7.88
N VAL A 194 -5.65 -2.81 -7.73
CA VAL A 194 -6.73 -3.49 -6.99
C VAL A 194 -7.85 -3.91 -7.94
N ILE A 195 -8.23 -5.18 -7.87
CA ILE A 195 -9.45 -5.70 -8.49
C ILE A 195 -10.50 -5.83 -7.38
N PRO A 196 -11.61 -5.07 -7.44
CA PRO A 196 -12.61 -5.10 -6.38
C PRO A 196 -13.33 -6.46 -6.32
N PRO A 197 -13.96 -6.81 -5.19
CA PRO A 197 -14.79 -8.01 -5.06
C PRO A 197 -15.85 -8.09 -6.16
N PHE A 198 -16.01 -9.27 -6.77
CA PHE A 198 -16.97 -9.51 -7.87
C PHE A 198 -16.82 -8.53 -9.04
N GLY A 199 -15.61 -7.98 -9.22
CA GLY A 199 -15.32 -6.93 -10.18
C GLY A 199 -14.30 -7.36 -11.23
N LYS A 200 -13.96 -6.41 -12.09
CA LYS A 200 -12.99 -6.62 -13.17
C LYS A 200 -12.09 -5.42 -13.35
N LYS A 201 -10.90 -5.65 -13.90
CA LYS A 201 -9.95 -4.62 -14.31
C LYS A 201 -9.41 -4.97 -15.69
N SER A 202 -9.22 -3.96 -16.54
CA SER A 202 -8.70 -4.16 -17.90
C SER A 202 -7.36 -3.44 -18.07
N TYR A 203 -6.47 -4.06 -18.85
CA TYR A 203 -5.15 -3.58 -19.20
C TYR A 203 -5.02 -3.58 -20.72
N THR A 204 -4.61 -2.46 -21.28
CA THR A 204 -4.41 -2.31 -22.72
C THR A 204 -2.94 -2.49 -23.04
N LEU A 205 -2.66 -3.41 -23.96
CA LEU A 205 -1.33 -3.76 -24.43
C LEU A 205 -0.97 -2.99 -25.68
N LYS A 206 0.32 -2.96 -26.00
CA LYS A 206 0.84 -2.36 -27.25
C LYS A 206 0.57 -3.24 -28.46
N HIS A 207 0.26 -4.51 -28.24
CA HIS A 207 -0.06 -5.50 -29.27
C HIS A 207 -1.26 -6.35 -28.87
N THR A 208 -1.86 -7.04 -29.84
CA THR A 208 -2.86 -8.07 -29.57
C THR A 208 -2.15 -9.35 -29.11
N PRO A 209 -2.49 -9.93 -27.95
CA PRO A 209 -1.93 -11.20 -27.51
C PRO A 209 -2.10 -12.29 -28.58
N GLN A 210 -1.12 -13.17 -28.69
CA GLN A 210 -1.28 -14.38 -29.50
C GLN A 210 -2.25 -15.36 -28.81
N SER A 211 -2.93 -16.21 -29.58
CA SER A 211 -3.74 -17.29 -28.98
C SER A 211 -2.83 -18.23 -28.19
N GLY A 212 -3.23 -18.58 -26.98
CA GLY A 212 -2.39 -19.31 -26.02
C GLY A 212 -1.30 -18.47 -25.35
N ALA A 213 -1.32 -17.14 -25.49
CA ALA A 213 -0.37 -16.28 -24.78
C ALA A 213 -0.52 -16.45 -23.26
N GLU A 214 0.61 -16.44 -22.55
CA GLU A 214 0.61 -16.59 -21.10
C GLU A 214 0.44 -15.23 -20.41
N VAL A 215 -0.40 -15.21 -19.38
CA VAL A 215 -0.47 -14.16 -18.38
C VAL A 215 0.16 -14.70 -17.10
N GLN A 216 1.09 -13.94 -16.52
CA GLN A 216 1.68 -14.22 -15.22
C GLN A 216 1.39 -13.07 -14.25
N TRP A 217 1.03 -13.41 -13.01
CA TRP A 217 0.78 -12.40 -12.00
C TRP A 217 1.25 -12.81 -10.60
N GLU A 218 1.57 -11.80 -9.81
CA GLU A 218 1.82 -11.91 -8.38
C GLU A 218 0.92 -10.91 -7.65
N ALA A 219 0.59 -11.22 -6.41
CA ALA A 219 -0.20 -10.35 -5.56
C ALA A 219 0.48 -10.12 -4.21
N ILE A 220 -0.07 -9.19 -3.45
CA ILE A 220 0.34 -8.94 -2.08
C ILE A 220 -0.73 -9.47 -1.14
N ASN A 221 -0.34 -10.36 -0.22
CA ASN A 221 -1.23 -10.93 0.78
C ASN A 221 -1.56 -9.94 1.93
N ASP A 222 -2.33 -10.41 2.90
CA ASP A 222 -2.77 -9.61 4.06
C ASP A 222 -1.61 -9.11 4.94
N PHE A 223 -0.45 -9.79 4.90
CA PHE A 223 0.74 -9.47 5.69
C PHE A 223 1.75 -8.59 4.94
N GLY A 224 1.40 -8.10 3.75
CA GLY A 224 2.30 -7.29 2.93
C GLY A 224 3.34 -8.10 2.14
N GLY A 225 3.29 -9.44 2.21
CA GLY A 225 4.19 -10.32 1.48
C GLY A 225 3.71 -10.60 0.05
N THR A 226 4.64 -10.71 -0.89
CA THR A 226 4.33 -11.11 -2.27
C THR A 226 4.05 -12.60 -2.35
N THR A 227 3.00 -12.99 -3.07
CA THR A 227 2.67 -14.39 -3.34
C THR A 227 3.68 -15.02 -4.29
N LYS A 228 3.62 -16.35 -4.45
CA LYS A 228 4.22 -16.98 -5.64
C LYS A 228 3.60 -16.44 -6.92
N THR A 229 4.30 -16.61 -8.04
CA THR A 229 3.78 -16.31 -9.36
C THR A 229 2.70 -17.32 -9.76
N TYR A 230 1.57 -16.81 -10.23
CA TYR A 230 0.49 -17.57 -10.86
C TYR A 230 0.53 -17.35 -12.37
N SER A 231 -0.01 -18.31 -13.14
CA SER A 231 -0.15 -18.12 -14.59
C SER A 231 -1.42 -18.75 -15.16
N GLN A 232 -1.85 -18.21 -16.30
CA GLN A 232 -2.98 -18.68 -17.10
C GLN A 232 -2.66 -18.45 -18.58
N HIS A 233 -3.03 -19.37 -19.45
CA HIS A 233 -2.99 -19.14 -20.90
C HIS A 233 -4.30 -18.47 -21.34
N LEU A 234 -4.21 -17.45 -22.18
CA LEU A 234 -5.34 -16.78 -22.80
C LEU A 234 -5.86 -17.65 -23.95
N ASP A 235 -7.18 -17.88 -23.96
CA ASP A 235 -7.87 -18.50 -25.08
C ASP A 235 -7.84 -17.59 -26.31
#